data_AF-A0A1H8U091-F1
#
_entry.id   AF-A0A1H8U091-F1
#
_cell.length_a   1.000
_cell.length_b   1.000
_cell.length_c   1.000
_cell.angle_alpha   90.00
_cell.angle_beta   90.00
_cell.angle_gamma   90.00
#
_symmetry.space_group_name_H-M   'P 1'
#
loop_
_entity.id
_entity.type
_entity.pdbx_description
1 polymer ?
#
loop_
_entity_poly.entity_id
_entity_poly.type
_entity_poly.pdbx_seq_one_letter_code
_entity_poly.pdbx_strand_id
1 'polypeptide(L)'
;MTHSKRFAPWLLAAAFALVLAGCATPGEDEERVEDQDDELTEEEMAALDEEERREAEARAARERGALEGEALEAALDDPDSPISDRVVYFAFDSSDIRDEDMEILEAHGEFLSDHPNQEVTIEGHTDERGAREYNLALGERRAESVKRILVLSGASEDQLEVVSYGEESPVASGSDEEAYQQNRRAELVY
;
A
#
# COMPACT_ATOMS: atom_id res chain seq x y z
N MET A 1 27.48 41.61 22.79
CA MET A 1 26.19 42.32 22.92
C MET A 1 25.13 41.47 22.21
N THR A 2 24.15 40.83 22.88
CA THR A 2 22.93 41.39 23.53
C THR A 2 22.04 42.12 22.52
N HIS A 3 20.71 41.98 22.42
CA HIS A 3 19.61 41.38 23.20
C HIS A 3 18.45 41.13 22.16
N SER A 4 17.42 40.28 22.28
CA SER A 4 16.77 39.52 23.39
C SER A 4 16.13 38.21 22.85
N LYS A 5 15.43 37.45 23.70
CA LYS A 5 14.45 36.40 23.32
C LYS A 5 13.01 36.95 23.33
N ARG A 6 12.05 36.27 22.68
CA ARG A 6 10.62 36.68 22.63
C ARG A 6 9.86 36.38 23.93
N PHE A 7 8.76 37.11 24.13
CA PHE A 7 7.94 37.16 25.34
C PHE A 7 7.17 35.86 25.65
N ALA A 8 6.90 35.67 26.94
CA ALA A 8 5.89 34.80 27.55
C ALA A 8 5.35 35.55 28.79
N PRO A 9 4.45 34.98 29.62
CA PRO A 9 3.24 34.21 29.34
C PRO A 9 1.98 34.95 29.89
N TRP A 10 0.76 34.51 29.58
CA TRP A 10 -0.44 34.93 30.33
C TRP A 10 -1.19 33.73 30.91
N LEU A 11 -1.11 33.59 32.23
CA LEU A 11 -2.01 32.78 33.05
C LEU A 11 -3.33 33.52 33.21
N LEU A 12 -4.46 32.84 33.08
CA LEU A 12 -5.71 33.26 33.70
C LEU A 12 -6.57 32.04 34.04
N ALA A 13 -6.58 31.69 35.32
CA ALA A 13 -7.50 30.71 35.88
C ALA A 13 -8.84 31.39 36.21
N ALA A 14 -9.95 30.67 36.03
CA ALA A 14 -11.25 31.03 36.57
C ALA A 14 -11.97 29.77 37.03
N ALA A 15 -11.89 29.48 38.33
CA ALA A 15 -12.73 28.47 38.96
C ALA A 15 -14.15 29.05 39.10
N PHE A 16 -15.18 28.23 38.81
CA PHE A 16 -16.56 28.59 39.13
C PHE A 16 -17.09 27.66 40.22
N ALA A 17 -17.47 28.24 41.35
CA ALA A 17 -17.86 27.51 42.56
C ALA A 17 -19.39 27.34 42.65
N LEU A 18 -19.80 26.33 43.41
CA LEU A 18 -21.19 26.02 43.79
C LEU A 18 -22.02 27.25 44.18
N VAL A 19 -23.30 27.24 43.80
CA VAL A 19 -24.38 27.84 44.59
C VAL A 19 -25.44 26.78 44.87
N LEU A 20 -25.67 26.51 46.15
CA LEU A 20 -26.70 25.60 46.67
C LEU A 20 -28.02 26.35 46.92
N ALA A 21 -29.13 25.73 46.52
CA ALA A 21 -30.48 25.96 47.04
C ALA A 21 -31.31 24.70 46.70
N GLY A 22 -32.21 24.17 47.53
CA GLY A 22 -32.61 24.49 48.90
C GLY A 22 -33.67 23.47 49.34
N CYS A 23 -33.73 23.12 50.63
CA CYS A 23 -34.42 21.91 51.12
C CYS A 23 -35.97 21.99 51.13
N ALA A 24 -36.64 20.83 51.03
CA ALA A 24 -37.27 20.13 52.17
C ALA A 24 -38.54 19.31 51.82
N THR A 25 -38.52 17.99 52.08
CA THR A 25 -39.45 17.24 52.99
C THR A 25 -39.09 15.75 52.97
N PRO A 26 -39.28 14.98 54.06
CA PRO A 26 -38.88 13.58 54.13
C PRO A 26 -39.97 12.63 53.61
N GLY A 27 -39.57 11.64 52.82
CA GLY A 27 -40.33 10.45 52.47
C GLY A 27 -39.35 9.30 52.38
N GLU A 28 -39.66 8.19 53.05
CA GLU A 28 -38.88 6.96 52.98
C GLU A 28 -39.14 6.31 51.62
N ASP A 29 -38.12 6.21 50.78
CA ASP A 29 -38.04 5.19 49.74
C ASP A 29 -36.57 4.81 49.62
N GLU A 30 -36.23 3.63 50.15
CA GLU A 30 -35.01 2.94 49.78
C GLU A 30 -35.14 2.52 48.32
N GLU A 31 -34.76 3.40 47.39
CA GLU A 31 -34.54 3.02 46.00
C GLU A 31 -33.29 2.13 45.97
N ARG A 32 -33.54 0.87 46.36
CA ARG A 32 -32.79 -0.32 45.98
C ARG A 32 -32.34 -0.09 44.55
N VAL A 33 -31.04 0.07 44.35
CA VAL A 33 -30.45 -0.19 43.04
C VAL A 33 -30.75 -1.65 42.78
N GLU A 34 -31.81 -1.89 42.03
CA GLU A 34 -32.04 -3.20 41.45
C GLU A 34 -30.90 -3.36 40.46
N ASP A 35 -30.01 -4.31 40.78
CA ASP A 35 -29.15 -4.92 39.78
C ASP A 35 -30.10 -5.44 38.69
N GLN A 36 -30.28 -4.63 37.64
CA GLN A 36 -30.91 -5.09 36.42
C GLN A 36 -29.90 -6.04 35.81
N ASP A 37 -30.10 -7.32 36.11
CA ASP A 37 -29.61 -8.41 35.30
C ASP A 37 -30.19 -8.18 33.88
N ASP A 38 -29.48 -7.42 33.06
CA ASP A 38 -29.77 -7.23 31.64
C ASP A 38 -29.56 -8.59 30.95
N GLU A 39 -30.59 -9.43 31.05
CA GLU A 39 -30.69 -10.72 30.38
C GLU A 39 -30.81 -10.44 28.88
N LEU A 40 -29.64 -10.32 28.23
CA LEU A 40 -29.50 -10.09 26.79
C LEU A 40 -30.45 -11.03 26.04
N THR A 41 -31.27 -10.44 25.19
CA THR A 41 -32.23 -11.22 24.39
C THR A 41 -31.49 -12.21 23.49
N GLU A 42 -32.16 -13.30 23.09
CA GLU A 42 -31.59 -14.27 22.14
C GLU A 42 -31.14 -13.59 20.83
N GLU A 43 -31.78 -12.48 20.45
CA GLU A 43 -31.42 -11.65 19.28
C GLU A 43 -30.15 -10.82 19.51
N GLU A 44 -29.96 -10.24 20.70
CA GLU A 44 -28.73 -9.51 21.07
C GLU A 44 -27.53 -10.45 21.23
N MET A 45 -27.71 -11.63 21.85
CA MET A 45 -26.66 -12.64 21.91
C MET A 45 -26.25 -13.12 20.52
N ALA A 46 -27.21 -13.38 19.62
CA ALA A 46 -26.92 -13.78 18.24
C ALA A 46 -26.23 -12.68 17.43
N ALA A 47 -26.56 -11.40 17.69
CA ALA A 47 -25.88 -10.26 17.07
C ALA A 47 -24.42 -10.11 17.56
N LEU A 48 -24.17 -10.33 18.85
CA LEU A 48 -22.83 -10.32 19.44
C LEU A 48 -21.98 -11.49 18.93
N ASP A 49 -22.52 -12.72 18.85
CA ASP A 49 -21.83 -13.88 18.27
C ASP A 49 -21.42 -13.65 16.80
N GLU A 50 -22.28 -13.00 16.01
CA GLU A 50 -21.99 -12.64 14.62
C GLU A 50 -20.92 -11.54 14.52
N GLU A 51 -20.95 -10.55 15.43
CA GLU A 51 -19.92 -9.52 15.52
C GLU A 51 -18.56 -10.10 15.93
N GLU A 52 -18.50 -10.92 16.98
CA GLU A 52 -17.28 -11.62 17.39
C GLU A 52 -16.71 -12.50 16.27
N ARG A 53 -17.57 -13.23 15.55
CA ARG A 53 -17.12 -14.03 14.38
C ARG A 53 -16.53 -13.14 13.29
N ARG A 54 -17.21 -12.04 12.95
CA ARG A 54 -16.74 -11.06 11.95
C ARG A 54 -15.39 -10.44 12.36
N GLU A 55 -15.21 -10.11 13.64
CA GLU A 55 -13.94 -9.58 14.16
C GLU A 55 -12.83 -10.64 14.15
N ALA A 56 -13.14 -11.88 14.51
CA ALA A 56 -12.20 -13.01 14.46
C ALA A 56 -11.76 -13.33 13.02
N GLU A 57 -12.69 -13.33 12.07
CA GLU A 57 -12.40 -13.50 10.63
C GLU A 57 -11.55 -12.34 10.10
N ALA A 58 -11.89 -11.09 10.42
CA ALA A 58 -11.12 -9.92 10.03
C ALA A 58 -9.70 -9.93 10.64
N ARG A 59 -9.55 -10.40 11.88
CA ARG A 59 -8.24 -10.60 12.51
C ARG A 59 -7.43 -11.68 11.82
N ALA A 60 -8.03 -12.84 11.55
CA ALA A 60 -7.36 -13.94 10.85
C ALA A 60 -6.96 -13.57 9.42
N ALA A 61 -7.76 -12.75 8.73
CA ALA A 61 -7.42 -12.21 7.42
C ALA A 61 -6.20 -11.28 7.48
N ARG A 62 -6.14 -10.37 8.46
CA ARG A 62 -4.97 -9.49 8.68
C ARG A 62 -3.70 -10.28 9.02
N GLU A 63 -3.83 -11.32 9.84
CA GLU A 63 -2.71 -12.18 10.24
C GLU A 63 -2.17 -12.98 9.03
N ARG A 64 -3.05 -13.52 8.19
CA ARG A 64 -2.63 -14.15 6.92
C ARG A 64 -1.97 -13.16 5.97
N GLY A 65 -2.55 -11.98 5.75
CA GLY A 65 -1.97 -10.96 4.87
C GLY A 65 -0.58 -10.48 5.34
N ALA A 66 -0.35 -10.39 6.65
CA ALA A 66 0.97 -10.09 7.19
C ALA A 66 1.99 -11.21 6.89
N LEU A 67 1.61 -12.48 7.07
CA LEU A 67 2.46 -13.63 6.76
C LEU A 67 2.71 -13.79 5.25
N GLU A 68 1.72 -13.49 4.40
CA GLU A 68 1.85 -13.45 2.94
C GLU A 68 2.81 -12.32 2.49
N GLY A 69 2.76 -11.16 3.15
CA GLY A 69 3.68 -10.04 2.91
C GLY A 69 5.13 -10.35 3.35
N GLU A 70 5.32 -10.92 4.54
CA GLU A 70 6.65 -11.37 5.01
C GLU A 70 7.26 -12.45 4.10
N ALA A 71 6.44 -13.35 3.56
CA ALA A 71 6.88 -14.37 2.61
C ALA A 71 7.23 -13.78 1.23
N LEU A 72 6.47 -12.80 0.75
CA LEU A 72 6.77 -12.05 -0.49
C LEU A 72 8.10 -11.30 -0.35
N GLU A 73 8.29 -10.51 0.71
CA GLU A 73 9.52 -9.73 0.93
C GLU A 73 10.75 -10.65 0.95
N ALA A 74 10.66 -11.79 1.66
CA ALA A 74 11.72 -12.81 1.66
C ALA A 74 11.98 -13.42 0.27
N ALA A 75 10.95 -13.60 -0.56
CA ALA A 75 11.10 -14.13 -1.91
C ALA A 75 11.61 -13.09 -2.94
N LEU A 76 11.44 -11.79 -2.68
CA LEU A 76 11.99 -10.71 -3.50
C LEU A 76 13.46 -10.40 -3.18
N ASP A 77 13.89 -10.64 -1.93
CA ASP A 77 15.25 -10.40 -1.46
C ASP A 77 16.20 -11.61 -1.59
N ASP A 78 15.68 -12.82 -1.84
CA ASP A 78 16.49 -14.03 -2.09
C ASP A 78 17.07 -14.00 -3.52
N PRO A 79 18.40 -13.92 -3.71
CA PRO A 79 19.01 -13.86 -5.04
C PRO A 79 18.92 -15.17 -5.84
N ASP A 80 18.57 -16.29 -5.20
CA ASP A 80 18.28 -17.56 -5.88
C ASP A 80 16.78 -17.69 -6.25
N SER A 81 15.94 -16.71 -5.88
CA SER A 81 14.50 -16.66 -6.21
C SER A 81 14.27 -16.16 -7.64
N PRO A 82 13.34 -16.78 -8.40
CA PRO A 82 13.10 -16.44 -9.79
C PRO A 82 12.31 -15.11 -9.98
N ILE A 83 11.88 -14.47 -8.89
CA ILE A 83 11.20 -13.14 -8.89
C ILE A 83 12.05 -12.01 -8.28
N SER A 84 13.35 -12.26 -8.04
CA SER A 84 14.25 -11.26 -7.45
C SER A 84 14.60 -10.12 -8.41
N ASP A 85 14.88 -10.45 -9.68
CA ASP A 85 15.22 -9.51 -10.75
C ASP A 85 13.96 -8.85 -11.35
N ARG A 86 13.67 -7.63 -10.91
CA ARG A 86 12.43 -6.89 -11.22
C ARG A 86 12.54 -5.84 -12.33
N VAL A 87 13.63 -5.84 -13.10
CA VAL A 87 13.94 -4.76 -14.06
C VAL A 87 14.18 -5.30 -15.46
N VAL A 88 13.32 -4.91 -16.41
CA VAL A 88 13.43 -5.24 -17.83
C VAL A 88 14.02 -4.05 -18.59
N TYR A 89 15.13 -4.25 -19.31
CA TYR A 89 15.78 -3.17 -20.08
C TYR A 89 15.42 -3.21 -21.57
N PHE A 90 15.42 -2.04 -22.21
CA PHE A 90 14.98 -1.86 -23.59
C PHE A 90 16.05 -1.22 -24.48
N ALA A 91 16.05 -1.63 -25.75
CA ALA A 91 16.79 -0.97 -26.80
C ALA A 91 16.31 0.49 -27.02
N PHE A 92 17.15 1.30 -27.66
CA PHE A 92 16.77 2.67 -28.04
C PHE A 92 15.54 2.66 -28.95
N ASP A 93 14.59 3.54 -28.66
CA ASP A 93 13.31 3.72 -29.39
C ASP A 93 12.46 2.43 -29.57
N SER A 94 12.64 1.44 -28.68
CA SER A 94 11.90 0.18 -28.69
C SER A 94 11.15 -0.09 -27.38
N SER A 95 10.07 -0.86 -27.49
CA SER A 95 9.30 -1.46 -26.41
C SER A 95 9.23 -2.99 -26.56
N ASP A 96 10.15 -3.58 -27.31
CA ASP A 96 10.26 -5.02 -27.53
C ASP A 96 11.00 -5.66 -26.34
N ILE A 97 10.47 -6.76 -25.82
CA ILE A 97 11.09 -7.56 -24.76
C ILE A 97 12.24 -8.35 -25.38
N ARG A 98 13.38 -8.44 -24.68
CA ARG A 98 14.54 -9.24 -25.15
C ARG A 98 14.33 -10.71 -24.78
N ASP A 99 14.84 -11.63 -25.59
CA ASP A 99 14.74 -13.07 -25.33
C ASP A 99 15.30 -13.47 -23.94
N GLU A 100 16.29 -12.71 -23.43
CA GLU A 100 16.90 -12.92 -22.11
C GLU A 100 16.01 -12.48 -20.92
N ASP A 101 15.03 -11.60 -21.14
CA ASP A 101 14.08 -11.18 -20.10
C ASP A 101 12.85 -12.09 -20.01
N MET A 102 12.65 -12.99 -20.97
CA MET A 102 11.45 -13.84 -21.06
C MET A 102 11.31 -14.79 -19.87
N GLU A 103 12.39 -15.46 -19.45
CA GLU A 103 12.38 -16.41 -18.34
C GLU A 103 12.01 -15.73 -17.00
N ILE A 104 12.49 -14.51 -16.79
CA ILE A 104 12.18 -13.67 -15.63
C ILE A 104 10.69 -13.29 -15.63
N LEU A 105 10.16 -12.81 -16.77
CA LEU A 105 8.75 -12.44 -16.88
C LEU A 105 7.80 -13.65 -16.81
N GLU A 106 8.22 -14.81 -17.30
CA GLU A 106 7.47 -16.06 -17.13
C GLU A 106 7.35 -16.43 -15.66
N ALA A 107 8.44 -16.35 -14.89
CA ALA A 107 8.44 -16.60 -13.44
C ALA A 107 7.56 -15.61 -12.66
N HIS A 108 7.61 -14.31 -12.97
CA HIS A 108 6.73 -13.33 -12.33
C HIS A 108 5.24 -13.58 -12.64
N GLY A 109 4.91 -14.02 -13.86
CA GLY A 109 3.55 -14.37 -14.24
C GLY A 109 3.02 -15.64 -13.53
N GLU A 110 3.85 -16.68 -13.42
CA GLU A 110 3.54 -17.89 -12.66
C GLU A 110 3.37 -17.57 -11.16
N PHE A 111 4.26 -16.76 -10.59
CA PHE A 111 4.15 -16.30 -9.20
C PHE A 111 2.82 -15.58 -8.92
N LEU A 112 2.42 -14.65 -9.79
CA LEU A 112 1.16 -13.91 -9.63
C LEU A 112 -0.07 -14.81 -9.79
N SER A 113 -0.02 -15.82 -10.67
CA SER A 113 -1.06 -16.85 -10.80
C SER A 113 -1.26 -17.63 -9.50
N ASP A 114 -0.16 -18.01 -8.83
CA ASP A 114 -0.20 -18.76 -7.57
C ASP A 114 -0.58 -17.89 -6.35
N HIS A 115 -0.41 -16.58 -6.44
CA HIS A 115 -0.64 -15.62 -5.35
C HIS A 115 -1.70 -14.56 -5.74
N PRO A 116 -2.99 -14.92 -5.84
CA PRO A 116 -4.06 -14.04 -6.36
C PRO A 116 -4.38 -12.81 -5.50
N ASN A 117 -3.80 -12.71 -4.29
CA ASN A 117 -3.89 -11.53 -3.43
C ASN A 117 -2.79 -10.48 -3.72
N GLN A 118 -1.79 -10.82 -4.55
CA GLN A 118 -0.66 -9.95 -4.86
C GLN A 118 -0.96 -9.10 -6.10
N GLU A 119 -0.62 -7.83 -6.01
CA GLU A 119 -0.77 -6.83 -7.07
C GLU A 119 0.64 -6.34 -7.48
N VAL A 120 0.81 -5.91 -8.72
CA VAL A 120 2.05 -5.33 -9.25
C VAL A 120 1.74 -4.09 -10.07
N THR A 121 2.42 -2.99 -9.75
CA THR A 121 2.53 -1.83 -10.63
C THR A 121 3.74 -2.01 -11.56
N ILE A 122 3.51 -1.88 -12.86
CA ILE A 122 4.55 -1.96 -13.88
C ILE A 122 4.90 -0.53 -14.30
N GLU A 123 6.08 -0.07 -13.89
CA GLU A 123 6.53 1.32 -14.07
C GLU A 123 7.41 1.45 -15.32
N GLY A 124 6.96 2.20 -16.33
CA GLY A 124 7.65 2.39 -17.60
C GLY A 124 8.49 3.67 -17.67
N HIS A 125 9.78 3.52 -18.00
CA HIS A 125 10.77 4.61 -18.05
C HIS A 125 11.47 4.73 -19.41
N THR A 126 12.03 5.92 -19.68
CA THR A 126 12.85 6.23 -20.86
C THR A 126 14.11 7.00 -20.49
N ASP A 127 15.04 7.11 -21.43
CA ASP A 127 16.09 8.12 -21.36
C ASP A 127 15.56 9.51 -21.78
N GLU A 128 16.34 10.56 -21.50
CA GLU A 128 15.99 11.99 -21.70
C GLU A 128 15.93 12.45 -23.17
N ARG A 129 16.13 11.54 -24.14
CA ARG A 129 16.18 11.91 -25.56
C ARG A 129 14.79 11.82 -26.17
N GLY A 130 14.14 12.96 -26.34
CA GLY A 130 12.88 13.01 -27.07
C GLY A 130 12.08 14.28 -26.78
N ALA A 131 10.78 14.18 -27.01
CA ALA A 131 9.80 15.06 -26.39
C ALA A 131 9.18 14.33 -25.21
N ARG A 132 8.95 15.03 -24.11
CA ARG A 132 8.31 14.53 -22.89
C ARG A 132 7.07 13.66 -23.14
N GLU A 133 6.16 14.12 -24.00
CA GLU A 133 4.93 13.39 -24.33
C GLU A 133 5.20 12.11 -25.14
N TYR A 134 6.25 12.10 -25.96
CA TYR A 134 6.69 10.89 -26.67
C TYR A 134 7.27 9.87 -25.70
N ASN A 135 8.11 10.34 -24.77
CA ASN A 135 8.75 9.52 -23.75
C ASN A 135 7.73 8.94 -22.75
N LEU A 136 6.71 9.70 -22.37
CA LEU A 136 5.55 9.20 -21.61
C LEU A 136 4.84 8.06 -22.37
N ALA A 137 4.53 8.25 -23.64
CA ALA A 137 3.87 7.21 -24.45
C ALA A 137 4.78 5.99 -24.73
N LEU A 138 6.11 6.16 -24.77
CA LEU A 138 7.06 5.05 -24.94
C LEU A 138 7.22 4.24 -23.65
N GLY A 139 7.27 4.89 -22.48
CA GLY A 139 7.24 4.22 -21.18
C GLY A 139 5.97 3.38 -21.01
N GLU A 140 4.81 3.91 -21.38
CA GLU A 140 3.53 3.20 -21.33
C GLU A 140 3.55 1.95 -22.22
N ARG A 141 4.06 2.05 -23.46
CA ARG A 141 4.23 0.89 -24.34
C ARG A 141 5.17 -0.18 -23.79
N ARG A 142 6.18 0.20 -23.01
CA ARG A 142 7.13 -0.74 -22.35
C ARG A 142 6.46 -1.50 -21.22
N ALA A 143 5.79 -0.79 -20.33
CA ALA A 143 5.03 -1.39 -19.24
C ALA A 143 3.90 -2.29 -19.76
N GLU A 144 3.17 -1.86 -20.80
CA GLU A 144 2.20 -2.70 -21.52
C GLU A 144 2.83 -3.95 -22.16
N SER A 145 4.08 -3.87 -22.66
CA SER A 145 4.78 -5.04 -23.19
C SER A 145 5.11 -6.06 -22.11
N VAL A 146 5.55 -5.61 -20.93
CA VAL A 146 5.74 -6.47 -19.76
C VAL A 146 4.40 -7.07 -19.31
N LYS A 147 3.34 -6.25 -19.16
CA LYS A 147 1.99 -6.70 -18.76
C LYS A 147 1.49 -7.85 -19.63
N ARG A 148 1.65 -7.74 -20.96
CA ARG A 148 1.23 -8.81 -21.89
C ARG A 148 1.96 -10.13 -21.66
N ILE A 149 3.24 -10.13 -21.28
CA ILE A 149 3.95 -11.38 -20.97
C ILE A 149 3.44 -11.95 -19.64
N LEU A 150 3.32 -11.13 -18.58
CA LEU A 150 2.81 -11.58 -17.27
C LEU A 150 1.43 -12.26 -17.39
N VAL A 151 0.51 -11.66 -18.16
CA VAL A 151 -0.82 -12.23 -18.43
C VAL A 151 -0.76 -13.52 -19.25
N LEU A 152 0.12 -13.60 -20.26
CA LEU A 152 0.33 -14.84 -21.04
C LEU A 152 0.91 -15.97 -20.18
N SER A 153 1.66 -15.64 -19.13
CA SER A 153 2.31 -16.57 -18.20
C SER A 153 1.45 -16.91 -16.98
N GLY A 154 0.29 -16.28 -16.80
CA GLY A 154 -0.75 -16.72 -15.85
C GLY A 154 -1.35 -15.63 -14.95
N ALA A 155 -0.74 -14.45 -14.86
CA ALA A 155 -1.24 -13.37 -14.00
C ALA A 155 -2.63 -12.87 -14.43
N SER A 156 -3.49 -12.54 -13.48
CA SER A 156 -4.78 -11.89 -13.78
C SER A 156 -4.58 -10.43 -14.19
N GLU A 157 -5.41 -9.92 -15.12
CA GLU A 157 -5.36 -8.51 -15.52
C GLU A 157 -5.64 -7.54 -14.35
N ASP A 158 -6.45 -7.99 -13.38
CA ASP A 158 -6.83 -7.23 -12.17
C ASP A 158 -5.65 -7.05 -11.20
N GLN A 159 -4.61 -7.90 -11.27
CA GLN A 159 -3.41 -7.80 -10.44
C GLN A 159 -2.38 -6.79 -10.98
N LEU A 160 -2.61 -6.20 -12.16
CA LEU A 160 -1.56 -5.53 -12.94
C LEU A 160 -1.92 -4.08 -13.28
N GLU A 161 -1.33 -3.11 -12.58
CA GLU A 161 -1.40 -1.69 -12.96
C GLU A 161 -0.24 -1.31 -13.90
N VAL A 162 -0.49 -0.37 -14.82
CA VAL A 162 0.53 0.18 -15.74
C VAL A 162 0.67 1.68 -15.48
N VAL A 163 1.88 2.10 -15.16
CA VAL A 163 2.23 3.52 -14.95
C VAL A 163 3.40 3.87 -15.87
N SER A 164 3.39 5.09 -16.41
CA SER A 164 4.53 5.61 -17.18
C SER A 164 5.05 6.90 -16.58
N TYR A 165 6.35 6.93 -16.32
CA TYR A 165 7.07 8.14 -15.92
C TYR A 165 7.80 8.78 -17.11
N GLY A 166 8.01 8.02 -18.20
CA GLY A 166 8.86 8.45 -19.30
C GLY A 166 10.26 8.83 -18.79
N GLU A 167 10.69 10.07 -19.07
CA GLU A 167 11.99 10.61 -18.68
C GLU A 167 12.02 11.24 -17.27
N GLU A 168 10.89 11.34 -16.57
CA GLU A 168 10.73 12.11 -15.32
C GLU A 168 11.30 11.40 -14.07
N SER A 169 11.75 10.15 -14.21
CA SER A 169 12.28 9.35 -13.09
C SER A 169 13.50 8.52 -13.53
N PRO A 170 14.63 9.18 -13.81
CA PRO A 170 15.88 8.51 -14.19
C PRO A 170 16.56 7.87 -12.97
N VAL A 171 17.06 6.65 -13.14
CA VAL A 171 17.89 5.96 -12.14
C VAL A 171 19.37 6.34 -12.29
N ALA A 172 19.83 6.52 -13.53
CA ALA A 172 21.19 6.94 -13.85
C ALA A 172 21.22 8.43 -14.25
N SER A 173 22.04 9.21 -13.56
CA SER A 173 22.27 10.62 -13.88
C SER A 173 23.40 10.77 -14.90
N GLY A 174 23.07 11.13 -16.14
CA GLY A 174 24.07 11.38 -17.19
C GLY A 174 23.43 11.51 -18.58
N SER A 175 24.15 12.17 -19.48
CA SER A 175 23.75 12.40 -20.89
C SER A 175 24.60 11.57 -21.86
N ASP A 176 24.84 10.31 -21.51
CA ASP A 176 25.64 9.35 -22.25
C ASP A 176 24.95 7.98 -22.34
N GLU A 177 25.44 7.10 -23.21
CA GLU A 177 24.77 5.82 -23.47
C GLU A 177 24.85 4.83 -22.31
N GLU A 178 25.74 5.03 -21.33
CA GLU A 178 25.77 4.22 -20.09
C GLU A 178 24.59 4.58 -19.19
N ALA A 179 24.32 5.88 -19.01
CA ALA A 179 23.13 6.35 -18.31
C ALA A 179 21.84 6.04 -19.09
N TYR A 180 21.83 6.23 -20.41
CA TYR A 180 20.64 5.98 -21.23
C TYR A 180 20.21 4.51 -21.22
N GLN A 181 21.15 3.55 -21.24
CA GLN A 181 20.83 2.12 -21.14
C GLN A 181 20.11 1.79 -19.82
N GLN A 182 20.58 2.33 -18.71
CA GLN A 182 19.96 2.14 -17.39
C GLN A 182 18.58 2.80 -17.30
N ASN A 183 18.38 3.97 -17.94
CA ASN A 183 17.10 4.67 -17.88
C ASN A 183 16.00 4.08 -18.79
N ARG A 184 16.36 3.35 -19.86
CA ARG A 184 15.41 2.63 -20.72
C ARG A 184 14.99 1.30 -20.09
N ARG A 185 14.08 1.35 -19.12
CA ARG A 185 13.63 0.16 -18.38
C ARG A 185 12.12 0.15 -18.12
N ALA A 186 11.62 -1.01 -17.68
CA ALA A 186 10.41 -1.12 -16.91
C ALA A 186 10.72 -1.82 -15.57
N GLU A 187 10.10 -1.38 -14.49
CA GLU A 187 10.25 -1.97 -13.14
C GLU A 187 8.94 -2.65 -12.71
N LEU A 188 9.05 -3.80 -12.04
CA LEU A 188 7.93 -4.49 -11.39
C LEU A 188 7.93 -4.13 -9.89
N VAL A 189 6.94 -3.36 -9.47
CA VAL A 189 6.76 -2.87 -8.10
C VAL A 189 5.60 -3.63 -7.45
N TYR A 190 5.94 -4.46 -6.47
CA TYR A 190 5.01 -5.15 -5.56
C TYR A 190 4.71 -4.27 -4.33
#